data_AF-A0A527KNY9-F1
#
_entry.id   AF-A0A527KNY9-F1
#
_cell.length_a   1.000
_cell.length_b   1.000
_cell.length_c   1.000
_cell.angle_alpha   90.00
_cell.angle_beta   90.00
_cell.angle_gamma   90.00
#
_symmetry.space_group_name_H-M   'P 1'
#
loop_
_entity.id
_entity.type
_entity.pdbx_description
1 polymer ?
#
loop_
_entity_poly.entity_id
_entity_poly.type
_entity_poly.pdbx_seq_one_letter_code
_entity_poly.pdbx_strand_id
1 'polypeptide(L)'
;MINSRPAAKTANVSDDRREAIRSLYMESLQLVERLHRRLLDVIKDEFDRNGRSDINAIQALLLFNIGNSELTAGELRSRGYYLGSNVSYNLKKLVDLG
;
A
#
# COMPACT_ATOMS: atom_id res chain seq x y z
N MET A 1 26.92 -2.76 53.06
CA MET A 1 25.82 -3.21 52.18
C MET A 1 25.76 -2.26 50.99
N ILE A 2 26.28 -2.67 49.82
CA ILE A 2 26.22 -1.86 48.59
C ILE A 2 25.12 -2.47 47.71
N ASN A 3 24.04 -1.72 47.55
CA ASN A 3 22.84 -2.17 46.87
C ASN A 3 23.03 -2.02 45.35
N SER A 4 23.42 -3.10 44.69
CA SER A 4 23.57 -3.15 43.23
C SER A 4 22.25 -3.63 42.58
N ARG A 5 21.62 -2.77 41.78
CA ARG A 5 20.94 -3.04 40.47
C ARG A 5 19.70 -2.16 40.22
N PRO A 6 19.86 -0.93 39.69
CA PRO A 6 18.82 -0.26 38.93
C PRO A 6 18.89 -0.57 37.42
N ALA A 7 20.09 -0.84 36.89
CA ALA A 7 20.35 -0.91 35.44
C ALA A 7 19.60 -2.03 34.71
N ALA A 8 19.45 -3.21 35.33
CA ALA A 8 18.76 -4.35 34.71
C ALA A 8 17.25 -4.12 34.52
N LYS A 9 16.62 -3.35 35.41
CA LYS A 9 15.18 -3.06 35.34
C LYS A 9 14.87 -2.04 34.25
N THR A 10 15.76 -1.05 34.07
CA THR A 10 15.64 -0.04 33.00
C THR A 10 15.87 -0.64 31.62
N ALA A 11 16.79 -1.61 31.48
CA ALA A 11 17.04 -2.32 30.24
C ALA A 11 15.81 -3.14 29.79
N ASN A 12 15.18 -3.91 30.68
CA ASN A 12 13.96 -4.69 30.37
C ASN A 12 12.81 -3.81 29.88
N VAL A 13 12.53 -2.69 30.54
CA VAL A 13 11.45 -1.77 30.13
C VAL A 13 11.70 -1.18 28.74
N SER A 14 12.97 -0.93 28.39
CA SER A 14 13.33 -0.42 27.06
C SER A 14 13.15 -1.47 25.96
N ASP A 15 13.37 -2.74 26.28
CA ASP A 15 13.22 -3.86 25.35
C ASP A 15 11.74 -4.21 25.14
N ASP A 16 10.95 -4.26 26.23
CA ASP A 16 9.49 -4.44 26.18
C ASP A 16 8.81 -3.37 25.32
N ARG A 17 9.26 -2.11 25.44
CA ARG A 17 8.75 -1.00 24.64
C ARG A 17 9.12 -1.14 23.16
N ARG A 18 10.32 -1.60 22.85
CA ARG A 18 10.75 -1.84 21.45
C ARG A 18 9.96 -2.96 20.81
N GLU A 19 9.71 -4.04 21.56
CA GLU A 19 8.92 -5.17 21.06
C GLU A 19 7.46 -4.77 20.84
N ALA A 20 6.86 -4.00 21.74
CA ALA A 20 5.52 -3.44 21.54
C ALA A 20 5.43 -2.55 20.28
N ILE A 21 6.41 -1.66 20.05
CA ILE A 21 6.46 -0.83 18.84
C ILE A 21 6.60 -1.69 17.59
N ARG A 22 7.48 -2.70 17.62
CA ARG A 22 7.67 -3.64 16.52
C ARG A 22 6.37 -4.39 16.19
N SER A 23 5.66 -4.87 17.20
CA SER A 23 4.39 -5.56 17.04
C SER A 23 3.34 -4.66 16.37
N LEU A 24 3.15 -3.45 16.87
CA LEU A 24 2.21 -2.47 16.30
C LEU A 24 2.59 -2.06 14.87
N TYR A 25 3.89 -1.94 14.57
CA TYR A 25 4.38 -1.68 13.23
C TYR A 25 4.03 -2.81 12.26
N MET A 26 4.26 -4.07 12.64
CA MET A 26 3.93 -5.23 11.82
C MET A 26 2.41 -5.38 11.62
N GLU A 27 1.61 -5.12 12.66
CA GLU A 27 0.15 -5.08 12.54
C GLU A 27 -0.30 -3.99 11.56
N SER A 28 0.29 -2.78 11.65
CA SER A 28 -0.01 -1.68 10.75
C SER A 28 0.28 -2.03 9.29
N LEU A 29 1.44 -2.66 9.01
CA LEU A 29 1.78 -3.13 7.66
C LEU A 29 0.74 -4.13 7.14
N GLN A 30 0.37 -5.12 7.96
CA GLN A 30 -0.64 -6.11 7.59
C GLN A 30 -2.00 -5.46 7.30
N LEU A 31 -2.40 -4.47 8.09
CA LEU A 31 -3.65 -3.74 7.87
C LEU A 31 -3.63 -2.95 6.57
N VAL A 32 -2.51 -2.28 6.24
CA VAL A 32 -2.35 -1.54 4.98
C VAL A 32 -2.41 -2.47 3.77
N GLU A 33 -1.69 -3.60 3.80
CA GLU A 33 -1.73 -4.59 2.72
C GLU A 33 -3.13 -5.21 2.54
N ARG A 34 -3.82 -5.50 3.64
CA ARG A 34 -5.20 -6.00 3.60
C ARG A 34 -6.16 -4.97 3.04
N LEU A 35 -6.05 -3.72 3.45
CA LEU A 35 -6.88 -2.63 2.95
C LEU A 35 -6.70 -2.44 1.44
N HIS A 36 -5.45 -2.44 0.97
CA HIS A 36 -5.16 -2.31 -0.46
C HIS A 36 -5.81 -3.43 -1.29
N ARG A 37 -5.70 -4.69 -0.83
CA ARG A 37 -6.34 -5.83 -1.50
C ARG A 37 -7.86 -5.72 -1.49
N ARG A 38 -8.45 -5.31 -0.37
CA ARG A 38 -9.91 -5.13 -0.25
C ARG A 38 -10.43 -4.02 -1.16
N LEU A 39 -9.66 -2.95 -1.35
CA LEU A 39 -10.00 -1.93 -2.34
C LEU A 39 -10.03 -2.52 -3.75
N LEU A 40 -9.01 -3.30 -4.13
CA LEU A 40 -8.96 -3.96 -5.44
C LEU A 40 -10.13 -4.96 -5.63
N ASP A 41 -10.46 -5.73 -4.59
CA ASP A 41 -11.58 -6.67 -4.60
C ASP A 41 -12.90 -5.93 -4.85
N VAL A 42 -13.17 -4.83 -4.12
CA VAL A 42 -14.40 -4.04 -4.27
C VAL A 42 -14.55 -3.48 -5.69
N ILE A 43 -13.47 -2.95 -6.26
CA ILE A 43 -13.49 -2.42 -7.64
C ILE A 43 -13.73 -3.55 -8.64
N LYS A 44 -13.06 -4.69 -8.46
CA LYS A 44 -13.26 -5.87 -9.30
C LYS A 44 -14.70 -6.36 -9.23
N ASP A 45 -15.26 -6.46 -8.03
CA ASP A 45 -16.63 -6.93 -7.83
C ASP A 45 -17.64 -6.00 -8.51
N GLU A 46 -17.40 -4.69 -8.52
CA GLU A 46 -18.22 -3.72 -9.26
C GLU A 46 -18.12 -3.91 -10.78
N PHE A 47 -16.93 -4.19 -11.30
CA PHE A 47 -16.74 -4.49 -12.72
C PHE A 47 -17.45 -5.77 -13.13
N ASP A 48 -17.32 -6.83 -12.33
CA ASP A 48 -17.99 -8.10 -12.58
C ASP A 48 -19.52 -7.95 -12.56
N ARG A 49 -20.07 -7.18 -11.60
CA ARG A 49 -21.52 -6.87 -11.55
C ARG A 49 -22.02 -6.14 -12.80
N ASN A 50 -21.21 -5.25 -13.35
CA ASN A 50 -21.54 -4.49 -14.55
C ASN A 50 -21.16 -5.20 -15.86
N GLY A 51 -20.63 -6.43 -15.80
CA GLY A 51 -20.16 -7.16 -16.97
C GLY A 51 -18.99 -6.49 -17.70
N ARG A 52 -18.19 -5.66 -17.00
CA ARG A 52 -17.08 -4.89 -17.56
C ARG A 52 -15.76 -5.64 -17.36
N SER A 53 -15.00 -5.85 -18.43
CA SER A 53 -13.73 -6.60 -18.40
C SER A 53 -12.61 -6.01 -19.27
N ASP A 54 -12.82 -4.81 -19.80
CA ASP A 54 -11.85 -4.06 -20.62
C ASP A 54 -10.60 -3.67 -19.81
N ILE A 55 -10.80 -3.25 -18.57
CA ILE A 55 -9.74 -2.87 -17.62
C ILE A 55 -9.86 -3.61 -16.29
N ASN A 56 -8.74 -3.79 -15.59
CA ASN A 56 -8.72 -4.35 -14.24
C ASN A 56 -8.75 -3.26 -13.14
N ALA A 57 -8.90 -3.67 -11.88
CA ALA A 57 -8.98 -2.75 -10.74
C ALA A 57 -7.74 -1.84 -10.58
N ILE A 58 -6.55 -2.34 -10.90
CA ILE A 58 -5.30 -1.55 -10.85
C ILE A 58 -5.33 -0.45 -11.91
N GLN A 59 -5.76 -0.78 -13.14
CA GLN A 59 -5.91 0.18 -14.23
C GLN A 59 -6.98 1.22 -13.94
N ALA A 60 -8.08 0.83 -13.28
CA ALA A 60 -9.11 1.75 -12.83
C ALA A 60 -8.59 2.77 -11.79
N LEU A 61 -7.83 2.29 -10.79
CA LEU A 61 -7.19 3.17 -9.81
C LEU A 61 -6.17 4.11 -10.45
N LEU A 62 -5.41 3.63 -11.45
CA LEU A 62 -4.51 4.47 -12.22
C LEU A 62 -5.26 5.61 -12.90
N LEU A 63 -6.34 5.31 -13.63
CA LEU A 63 -7.18 6.32 -14.29
C LEU A 63 -7.77 7.31 -13.27
N PHE A 64 -8.25 6.82 -12.13
CA PHE A 64 -8.77 7.66 -11.05
C PHE A 64 -7.71 8.63 -10.49
N ASN A 65 -6.49 8.14 -10.23
CA ASN A 65 -5.41 8.95 -9.69
C ASN A 65 -4.85 9.97 -10.70
N ILE A 66 -4.88 9.64 -12.00
CA ILE A 66 -4.56 10.59 -13.08
C ILE A 66 -5.65 11.67 -13.14
N GLY A 67 -6.92 11.24 -13.17
CA GLY A 67 -8.06 12.13 -13.33
C GLY A 67 -7.92 12.98 -14.59
N ASN A 68 -7.92 14.30 -14.42
CA ASN A 68 -7.74 15.27 -15.50
C ASN A 68 -6.29 15.79 -15.61
N SER A 69 -5.34 15.19 -14.88
CA SER A 69 -3.95 15.63 -14.86
C SER A 69 -3.16 14.98 -16.00
N GLU A 70 -2.24 15.71 -16.60
CA GLU A 70 -1.20 15.10 -17.44
C GLU A 70 -0.02 14.69 -16.56
N LEU A 71 0.18 13.38 -16.39
CA LEU A 71 1.24 12.83 -15.56
C LEU A 71 2.09 11.85 -16.36
N THR A 72 3.40 11.92 -16.18
CA THR A 72 4.32 10.93 -16.73
C THR A 72 4.28 9.64 -15.91
N ALA A 73 4.70 8.53 -16.52
CA ALA A 73 4.86 7.25 -15.82
C ALA A 73 5.79 7.35 -14.60
N GLY A 74 6.82 8.22 -14.69
CA GLY A 74 7.74 8.48 -13.58
C GLY A 74 7.05 9.16 -12.39
N GLU A 75 6.15 10.11 -12.67
CA GLU A 75 5.39 10.82 -11.64
C GLU A 75 4.35 9.95 -10.96
N LEU A 76 3.68 9.06 -11.70
CA LEU A 76 2.74 8.10 -11.11
C LEU A 76 3.43 7.22 -10.07
N ARG A 77 4.68 6.82 -10.34
CA ARG A 77 5.48 6.04 -9.40
C ARG A 77 5.97 6.87 -8.22
N SER A 78 6.56 8.05 -8.47
CA SER A 78 7.13 8.87 -7.39
C SER A 78 6.09 9.43 -6.43
N ARG A 79 4.86 9.68 -6.90
CA ARG A 79 3.73 10.12 -6.08
C ARG A 79 2.99 8.98 -5.36
N GLY A 80 3.40 7.73 -5.56
CA GLY A 80 2.79 6.57 -4.92
C GLY A 80 1.44 6.13 -5.51
N TYR A 81 1.04 6.67 -6.67
CA TYR A 81 -0.17 6.24 -7.38
C TYR A 81 -0.01 4.87 -8.04
N TYR A 82 1.24 4.41 -8.22
CA TYR A 82 1.55 3.10 -8.72
C TYR A 82 2.87 2.56 -8.16
N LEU A 83 2.82 1.40 -7.50
CA LEU A 83 3.99 0.79 -6.86
C LEU A 83 4.62 -0.34 -7.69
N GLY A 84 3.99 -0.76 -8.80
CA GLY A 84 4.50 -1.82 -9.67
C GLY A 84 5.62 -1.36 -10.61
N SER A 85 6.48 -2.29 -11.03
CA SER A 85 7.50 -2.06 -12.05
C SER A 85 6.93 -1.96 -13.47
N ASN A 86 5.69 -2.42 -13.67
CA ASN A 86 4.99 -2.55 -14.95
C ASN A 86 4.03 -1.38 -15.26
N VAL A 87 4.33 -0.18 -14.75
CA VAL A 87 3.50 1.03 -14.96
C VAL A 87 3.33 1.33 -16.46
N SER A 88 4.42 1.31 -17.23
CA SER A 88 4.41 1.64 -18.66
C SER A 88 3.56 0.65 -19.48
N TYR A 89 3.53 -0.62 -19.08
CA TYR A 89 2.69 -1.63 -19.73
C TYR A 89 1.20 -1.37 -19.47
N ASN A 90 0.83 -1.03 -18.23
CA ASN A 90 -0.56 -0.70 -17.90
C ASN A 90 -1.03 0.58 -18.59
N LEU A 91 -0.17 1.60 -18.65
CA LEU A 91 -0.46 2.83 -19.39
C LEU A 91 -0.61 2.57 -20.89
N LYS A 92 0.28 1.78 -21.50
CA LYS A 92 0.15 1.41 -22.90
C LYS A 92 -1.19 0.72 -23.18
N LYS A 93 -1.55 -0.28 -22.38
CA LYS A 93 -2.84 -0.97 -22.54
C LYS A 93 -4.04 -0.03 -22.38
N LEU A 94 -3.96 0.95 -21.48
CA LEU A 94 -5.01 1.96 -21.32
C LEU A 94 -5.11 2.86 -22.57
N VAL A 95 -3.98 3.35 -23.08
CA VAL A 95 -3.94 4.14 -24.32
C VAL A 95 -4.49 3.36 -25.52
N ASP A 96 -4.18 2.06 -25.60
CA ASP A 96 -4.68 1.19 -26.68
C ASP A 96 -6.21 0.99 -26.63
N LEU A 97 -6.86 1.25 -25.48
CA LEU A 97 -8.32 1.16 -25.29
C LEU A 97 -9.06 2.47 -25.63
N GLY A 98 -8.33 3.58 -25.82
CA GLY A 98 -8.88 4.92 -26.03
C GLY A 98 -9.11 5.70 -24.75
#